data_AF-A0A966F1D8-F1
#
_entry.id   AF-A0A966F1D8-F1
#
_cell.length_a   1.000
_cell.length_b   1.000
_cell.length_c   1.000
_cell.angle_alpha   90.00
_cell.angle_beta   90.00
_cell.angle_gamma   90.00
#
_symmetry.space_group_name_H-M   'P 1'
#
loop_
_entity.id
_entity.type
_entity.pdbx_description
1 polymer ?
#
loop_
_entity_poly.entity_id
_entity_poly.type
_entity_poly.pdbx_seq_one_letter_code
_entity_poly.pdbx_strand_id
1 'polypeptide(L)' 'MSFDLWFLLALLGFTFALFVSARFRLDLVAMAALLALYLIGLVSVDEALAGFSHPLVIMIAGLFVVGGA' A
#
# COMPACT_ATOMS: atom_id res chain seq x y z
N MET A 1 3.81 -21.37 -1.92
CA MET A 1 3.90 -21.11 -3.38
C MET A 1 2.55 -20.77 -3.98
N SER A 2 1.52 -21.63 -3.89
CA SER A 2 0.17 -21.30 -4.40
C SER A 2 -0.70 -20.56 -3.38
N PHE A 3 -0.65 -20.97 -2.11
CA PHE A 3 -1.50 -20.40 -1.05
C PHE A 3 -1.23 -18.90 -0.86
N ASP A 4 0.05 -18.51 -0.77
CA ASP A 4 0.52 -17.13 -0.67
C ASP A 4 -0.07 -16.22 -1.75
N LEU A 5 -0.11 -16.71 -3.00
CA LEU A 5 -0.62 -15.98 -4.15
C LEU A 5 -2.14 -15.79 -4.08
N TRP A 6 -2.88 -16.79 -3.58
CA TRP A 6 -4.32 -16.67 -3.31
C TRP A 6 -4.62 -15.63 -2.24
N PHE A 7 -3.84 -15.56 -1.15
CA PHE A 7 -3.99 -14.51 -0.13
C PHE A 7 -3.69 -13.13 -0.68
N LEU A 8 -2.62 -13.00 -1.46
CA LEU A 8 -2.25 -11.72 -2.07
C LEU A 8 -3.35 -11.24 -3.01
N LEU A 9 -3.88 -12.10 -3.87
CA LEU A 9 -5.01 -11.76 -4.76
C LEU A 9 -6.27 -11.39 -3.97
N ALA A 10 -6.61 -12.14 -2.92
CA ALA A 10 -7.77 -11.84 -2.08
C ALA A 10 -7.63 -10.48 -1.39
N LEU A 11 -6.44 -10.18 -0.84
CA LEU A 11 -6.14 -8.91 -0.19
C LEU A 11 -6.16 -7.74 -1.18
N LEU A 12 -5.62 -7.94 -2.38
CA LEU A 12 -5.66 -6.95 -3.46
C LEU A 12 -7.09 -6.63 -3.86
N GLY A 13 -7.92 -7.67 -4.07
CA GLY A 13 -9.34 -7.50 -4.39
C GLY A 13 -10.12 -6.79 -3.28
N PHE A 14 -9.86 -7.14 -2.02
CA PHE A 14 -10.48 -6.49 -0.86
C PHE A 14 -10.08 -5.02 -0.74
N THR A 15 -8.79 -4.71 -0.89
CA THR A 15 -8.25 -3.34 -0.87
C THR A 15 -8.84 -2.50 -2.00
N PHE A 16 -8.97 -3.08 -3.20
CA PHE A 16 -9.59 -2.42 -4.34
C PHE A 16 -11.09 -2.14 -4.10
N ALA A 17 -11.83 -3.09 -3.55
CA ALA A 17 -13.24 -2.90 -3.21
C ALA A 17 -13.42 -1.78 -2.17
N LEU A 18 -12.52 -1.68 -1.18
CA LEU A 18 -12.51 -0.60 -0.20
C LEU A 18 -12.20 0.76 -0.83
N PHE A 19 -11.26 0.84 -1.77
CA PHE A 19 -10.97 2.06 -2.52
C PHE A 19 -12.19 2.53 -3.33
N VAL A 20 -12.84 1.62 -4.06
CA VAL A 20 -14.04 1.95 -4.85
C VAL A 20 -15.21 2.36 -3.96
N SER A 21 -15.34 1.72 -2.79
CA SER A 21 -16.40 2.07 -1.84
C SER A 21 -16.28 3.50 -1.31
N ALA A 22 -15.07 4.08 -1.29
CA ALA A 22 -14.77 5.44 -0.81
C ALA A 22 -15.33 5.78 0.59
N ARG A 23 -15.76 4.76 1.35
CA ARG A 23 -16.29 4.88 2.71
C ARG A 23 -15.20 5.15 3.74
N PHE A 24 -13.98 4.73 3.43
CA PHE A 24 -12.80 4.91 4.27
C PHE A 24 -11.80 5.83 3.58
N ARG A 25 -11.04 6.57 4.38
CA ARG A 25 -9.91 7.37 3.88
C ARG A 25 -8.94 6.46 3.13
N LEU A 26 -8.58 6.82 1.91
CA LEU A 26 -7.72 6.02 1.05
C LEU A 26 -6.37 5.72 1.70
N ASP A 27 -5.80 6.70 2.43
CA ASP A 27 -4.55 6.51 3.18
C ASP A 27 -4.67 5.41 4.23
N LEU A 28 -5.80 5.35 4.95
CA LEU A 28 -6.03 4.38 6.00
C LEU A 28 -6.14 2.96 5.42
N VAL A 29 -6.84 2.82 4.30
CA VAL A 29 -6.97 1.55 3.59
C VAL A 29 -5.61 1.07 3.07
N ALA A 30 -4.80 1.96 2.50
CA ALA A 30 -3.45 1.64 2.03
C ALA A 30 -2.53 1.18 3.17
N MET A 31 -2.52 1.90 4.30
CA MET A 31 -1.73 1.51 5.49
C MET A 31 -2.21 0.17 6.05
N ALA A 32 -3.53 -0.07 6.11
CA ALA A 32 -4.09 -1.33 6.60
C ALA A 32 -3.71 -2.52 5.71
N ALA A 33 -3.71 -2.34 4.38
CA ALA A 33 -3.30 -3.38 3.43
C ALA A 33 -1.81 -3.74 3.58
N LEU A 34 -0.95 -2.73 3.72
CA LEU A 34 0.49 -2.93 3.96
C LEU A 34 0.75 -3.65 5.29
N LEU A 35 0.02 -3.26 6.34
CA LEU A 35 0.11 -3.89 7.66
C LEU A 35 -0.38 -5.35 7.60
N ALA A 36 -1.44 -5.63 6.85
CA ALA A 36 -1.93 -7.00 6.63
C ALA A 36 -0.89 -7.87 5.90
N LEU A 37 -0.22 -7.35 4.86
CA LEU A 37 0.86 -8.06 4.16
C LEU A 37 2.01 -8.44 5.10
N TYR A 38 2.42 -7.51 5.97
CA TYR A 38 3.46 -7.75 6.95
C TYR A 38 3.05 -8.78 8.03
N LEU A 39 1.85 -8.65 8.59
CA LEU A 39 1.36 -9.56 9.63
C LEU A 39 1.19 -11.00 9.14
N ILE A 40 0.86 -11.19 7.86
CA ILE A 40 0.76 -12.50 7.22
C ILE A 40 2.16 -13.10 6.95
N GLY A 41 3.23 -12.30 7.08
CA GLY A 41 4.60 -12.73 6.81
C GLY A 41 4.87 -12.91 5.31
N LEU A 42 4.03 -12.32 4.46
CA LEU A 42 4.14 -12.42 3.00
C LEU A 42 5.24 -11.49 2.45
N VAL A 43 5.56 -10.43 3.21
CA VAL A 43 6.51 -9.38 2.86
C VAL A 43 7.29 -8.99 4.13
N SER A 44 8.60 -8.82 4.00
CA SER A 44 9.47 -8.32 5.07
C SER A 44 9.28 -6.82 5.32
N VAL A 45 9.81 -6.29 6.44
CA VAL A 45 9.71 -4.84 6.73
C VAL A 45 10.37 -4.01 5.64
N ASP A 46 11.54 -4.44 5.16
CA ASP A 46 12.30 -3.74 4.11
C ASP A 46 11.53 -3.70 2.78
N GLU A 47 10.91 -4.82 2.39
CA GLU A 47 10.11 -4.90 1.17
C GLU A 47 8.79 -4.10 1.27
N ALA A 48 8.16 -4.09 2.45
CA ALA A 48 6.97 -3.28 2.68
C ALA A 48 7.30 -1.78 2.59
N LEU A 49 8.46 -1.36 3.10
CA LEU A 49 8.93 0.03 3.04
C LEU A 49 9.51 0.43 1.68
N ALA A 50 9.92 -0.53 0.84
CA ALA A 50 10.52 -0.26 -0.46
C ALA A 50 9.63 0.62 -1.37
N GLY A 51 8.30 0.55 -1.22
CA GLY A 51 7.36 1.40 -1.94
C GLY A 51 7.47 2.88 -1.58
N PHE A 52 7.80 3.22 -0.32
CA PHE A 52 7.98 4.62 0.11
C PHE A 52 9.32 5.20 -0.33
N SER A 53 10.35 4.36 -0.46
CA SER A 53 11.67 4.73 -0.97
C SER A 53 11.71 4.91 -2.49
N HIS A 54 10.59 4.68 -3.18
CA HIS A 54 10.54 4.72 -4.63
C HIS A 54 10.77 6.16 -5.14
N PRO A 55 11.70 6.40 -6.09
CA PRO A 55 12.03 7.75 -6.54
C PRO A 55 10.82 8.59 -6.96
N LEU A 56 9.82 7.98 -7.60
CA LEU A 56 8.59 8.69 -7.99
C LEU A 56 7.77 9.17 -6.79
N VAL A 57 7.70 8.39 -5.70
CA VAL A 57 6.96 8.78 -4.48
C VAL A 57 7.64 9.99 -3.83
N ILE A 58 8.97 9.96 -3.75
CA ILE A 58 9.78 11.07 -3.22
C ILE A 58 9.64 12.31 -4.12
N MET A 59 9.61 12.13 -5.44
CA MET A 59 9.39 13.23 -6.39
C MET A 59 8.01 13.87 -6.22
N ILE A 60 6.94 13.08 -6.05
CA ILE A 60 5.59 13.59 -5.79
C ILE A 60 5.56 14.37 -4.47
N ALA A 61 6.18 13.83 -3.41
CA ALA A 61 6.30 14.54 -2.14
C ALA A 61 7.05 15.88 -2.29
N GLY A 62 8.15 15.89 -3.05
CA GLY A 62 8.89 17.11 -3.38
C GLY A 62 8.05 18.12 -4.18
N LEU A 63 7.22 17.66 -5.12
CA LEU A 63 6.29 18.52 -5.85
C LEU A 63 5.26 19.17 -4.91
N PHE A 64 4.75 18.44 -3.91
CA PHE A 64 3.88 19.03 -2.89
C PHE A 64 4.60 20.10 -2.06
N VAL A 65 5.90 19.95 -1.79
CA VAL A 65 6.70 20.97 -1.09
C VAL A 65 6.93 22.20 -1.98
N VAL A 66 7.30 22.02 -3.25
CA VAL A 66 7.58 23.13 -4.18
C VAL A 66 6.30 23.85 -4.60
N GLY A 67 5.21 23.12 -4.85
CA GLY A 67 3.91 23.68 -5.25
C GLY A 67 3.04 24.14 -4.09
N GLY A 68 3.41 23.80 -2.85
CA GLY A 68 2.75 24.26 -1.62
C GLY A 68 3.22 25.63 -1.12
N ALA A 69 4.08 26.32 -1.88
CA ALA A 69 4.52 27.70 -1.67
C ALA A 69 3.72 28.68 -2.53
#